data_AF-B2A7A7-F1
#
_entry.id   AF-B2A7A7-F1
#
_cell.length_a   1.000
_cell.length_b   1.000
_cell.length_c   1.000
_cell.angle_alpha   90.00
_cell.angle_beta   90.00
_cell.angle_gamma   90.00
#
_symmetry.space_group_name_H-M   'P 1'
#
loop_
_entity.id
_entity.type
_entity.pdbx_description
1 polymer ?
#
loop_
_entity_poly.entity_id
_entity_poly.type
_entity_poly.pdbx_seq_one_letter_code
_entity_poly.pdbx_strand_id
1 'polypeptide(L)'
;MEIIIIIAVVILITLGIYLIITKDRGWVEVYGGSQINLAEVQEKYSQLKQQGINCKLLVRGGPGRSSRATTAVILVKEEEVKNAYEIIERH
;
A
#
# COMPACT_ATOMS: atom_id res chain seq x y z
N MET A 1 -38.42 -24.77 -1.60
CA MET A 1 -37.47 -24.31 -0.57
C MET A 1 -36.02 -24.44 -1.02
N GLU A 2 -35.66 -25.50 -1.75
CA GLU A 2 -34.28 -25.75 -2.21
C GLU A 2 -33.71 -24.65 -3.13
N ILE A 3 -34.52 -24.08 -4.04
CA ILE A 3 -34.08 -23.02 -4.97
C ILE A 3 -33.60 -21.75 -4.24
N ILE A 4 -34.24 -21.40 -3.13
CA ILE A 4 -33.89 -20.19 -2.35
C ILE A 4 -32.53 -20.37 -1.67
N ILE A 5 -32.24 -21.60 -1.20
CA ILE A 5 -30.96 -21.95 -0.58
C ILE A 5 -29.83 -21.87 -1.61
N ILE A 6 -30.06 -22.37 -2.83
CA ILE A 6 -29.07 -22.32 -3.91
C ILE A 6 -28.72 -20.87 -4.26
N ILE A 7 -29.73 -20.00 -4.39
CA ILE A 7 -29.51 -18.57 -4.69
C ILE A 7 -28.73 -17.88 -3.55
N ALA A 8 -29.08 -18.17 -2.29
CA ALA A 8 -28.38 -17.61 -1.14
C ALA A 8 -26.89 -18.03 -1.09
N VAL A 9 -26.60 -19.29 -1.41
CA VAL A 9 -25.22 -19.81 -1.45
C VAL A 9 -24.41 -19.15 -2.58
N VAL A 10 -25.00 -18.99 -3.77
CA VAL A 10 -24.33 -18.33 -4.90
C VAL A 10 -23.99 -16.88 -4.56
N ILE A 11 -24.90 -16.15 -3.91
CA ILE A 11 -24.66 -14.76 -3.49
C ILE A 11 -23.51 -14.69 -2.46
N LEU A 12 -23.49 -15.58 -1.47
CA LEU A 12 -22.42 -15.62 -0.45
C LEU A 12 -21.05 -15.94 -1.06
N ILE A 13 -20.98 -16.89 -1.98
CA ILE A 13 -19.72 -17.25 -2.66
C ILE A 13 -19.24 -16.07 -3.52
N THR A 14 -20.14 -15.42 -4.26
CA THR A 14 -19.80 -14.28 -5.12
C THR A 14 -19.28 -13.10 -4.31
N LEU A 15 -19.92 -12.78 -3.17
CA LEU A 15 -19.45 -11.75 -2.23
C LEU A 15 -18.10 -12.09 -1.60
N GLY A 16 -17.89 -13.36 -1.22
CA GLY A 16 -16.62 -13.83 -0.65
C GLY A 16 -15.47 -13.68 -1.64
N ILE A 17 -15.68 -14.08 -2.90
CA ILE A 17 -14.67 -13.94 -3.96
C ILE A 17 -14.41 -12.46 -4.26
N TYR A 18 -15.45 -11.62 -4.31
CA TYR A 18 -15.30 -10.18 -4.53
C TYR A 18 -14.45 -9.52 -3.44
N LEU A 19 -14.67 -9.86 -2.16
CA LEU A 19 -13.90 -9.35 -1.03
C LEU A 19 -12.43 -9.83 -1.02
N ILE A 20 -12.14 -11.00 -1.59
CA ILE A 20 -10.77 -11.52 -1.69
C ILE A 20 -10.00 -10.80 -2.81
N ILE A 21 -10.63 -10.58 -3.97
CA ILE A 21 -9.97 -10.01 -5.15
C ILE A 21 -9.59 -8.53 -4.94
N THR A 22 -10.39 -7.76 -4.20
CA THR A 22 -10.11 -6.33 -3.96
C THR A 22 -8.92 -6.10 -3.02
N LYS A 23 -8.50 -7.11 -2.26
CA LYS A 23 -7.45 -6.95 -1.24
C LYS A 23 -6.02 -6.89 -1.79
N ASP A 24 -5.77 -7.46 -2.97
CA ASP A 24 -4.42 -7.68 -3.51
C ASP A 24 -3.96 -6.66 -4.56
N ARG A 25 -4.84 -5.84 -5.13
CA ARG A 25 -4.49 -4.98 -6.29
C ARG A 25 -3.92 -3.60 -5.97
N GLY A 26 -3.83 -3.20 -4.70
CA GLY A 26 -3.80 -1.77 -4.40
C GLY A 26 -2.46 -1.13 -4.03
N TRP A 27 -1.27 -1.70 -4.19
CA TRP A 27 -0.07 -0.97 -3.71
C TRP A 27 0.39 0.10 -4.71
N VAL A 28 0.22 1.37 -4.34
CA VAL A 28 0.56 2.55 -5.14
C VAL A 28 1.72 3.30 -4.50
N GLU A 29 2.67 3.74 -5.32
CA GLU A 29 3.80 4.57 -4.90
C GLU A 29 3.35 6.01 -4.64
N VAL A 30 3.49 6.49 -3.40
CA VAL A 30 3.04 7.84 -3.00
C VAL A 30 4.19 8.82 -2.77
N TYR A 31 5.35 8.32 -2.37
CA TYR A 31 6.53 9.14 -2.08
C TYR A 31 7.80 8.33 -2.31
N GLY A 32 8.80 8.92 -2.95
CA GLY A 32 10.05 8.26 -3.28
C GLY A 32 11.23 9.20 -3.14
N GLY A 33 12.34 8.68 -2.62
CA GLY A 33 13.58 9.44 -2.41
C GLY A 33 14.82 8.63 -2.75
N SER A 34 15.92 9.33 -2.97
CA SER A 34 17.24 8.73 -3.18
C SER A 34 17.93 8.44 -1.84
N GLN A 35 19.10 7.79 -1.89
CA GLN A 35 19.93 7.48 -0.72
C GLN A 35 20.26 8.71 0.14
N ILE A 36 20.28 9.91 -0.46
CA ILE A 36 20.52 11.19 0.23
C ILE A 36 19.35 11.56 1.14
N ASN A 37 18.13 11.23 0.72
CA ASN A 37 16.88 11.56 1.43
C ASN A 37 16.28 10.31 2.11
N LEU A 38 17.08 9.25 2.32
CA LEU A 38 16.57 8.02 2.92
C LEU A 38 15.99 8.26 4.32
N ALA A 39 16.62 9.15 5.10
CA ALA A 39 16.14 9.56 6.42
C ALA A 39 14.77 10.25 6.33
N GLU A 40 14.58 11.15 5.36
CA GLU A 40 13.30 11.83 5.10
C GLU A 40 12.20 10.85 4.68
N VAL A 41 12.52 9.91 3.77
CA VAL A 41 11.59 8.86 3.36
C VAL A 41 11.19 7.98 4.56
N GLN A 42 12.14 7.64 5.42
CA GLN A 42 11.87 6.83 6.61
C GLN A 42 11.05 7.59 7.67
N GLU A 43 11.25 8.90 7.78
CA GLU A 43 10.46 9.78 8.62
C GLU A 43 9.01 9.86 8.14
N LYS A 44 8.79 10.19 6.85
CA LYS A 44 7.45 10.22 6.25
C LYS A 44 6.76 8.85 6.33
N TYR A 45 7.50 7.74 6.17
CA TYR A 45 6.98 6.39 6.40
C TYR A 45 6.50 6.17 7.85
N SER A 46 7.29 6.61 8.83
CA SER A 46 6.95 6.47 10.24
C SER A 46 5.72 7.30 10.61
N GLN A 47 5.56 8.49 10.01
CA GLN A 47 4.37 9.33 10.18
C GLN A 47 3.11 8.63 9.64
N LEU A 48 3.16 8.10 8.42
CA LEU A 48 2.03 7.33 7.85
C LEU A 48 1.66 6.14 8.73
N LYS A 49 2.66 5.42 9.25
CA LYS A 49 2.45 4.28 10.14
C LYS A 49 1.84 4.68 11.49
N GLN A 50 2.23 5.82 12.06
CA GLN A 50 1.65 6.35 13.29
C GLN A 50 0.18 6.76 13.11
N GLN A 51 -0.20 7.20 11.92
CA GLN A 51 -1.59 7.52 11.55
C GLN A 51 -2.43 6.27 11.22
N GLY A 52 -1.84 5.07 11.31
CA GLY A 52 -2.54 3.81 11.05
C GLY A 52 -2.67 3.43 9.57
N ILE A 53 -2.00 4.16 8.67
CA ILE A 53 -2.06 3.90 7.22
C ILE A 53 -1.25 2.63 6.90
N ASN A 54 -1.85 1.79 6.05
CA ASN A 54 -1.26 0.55 5.57
C ASN A 54 -0.21 0.86 4.49
N CYS A 55 1.01 1.11 4.95
CA CYS A 55 2.16 1.52 4.14
C CYS A 55 3.29 0.48 4.17
N LYS A 56 4.04 0.38 3.07
CA LYS A 56 5.23 -0.47 2.88
C LYS A 56 6.39 0.38 2.39
N LEU A 57 7.56 0.22 2.99
CA LEU A 57 8.79 0.82 2.49
C LEU A 57 9.50 -0.19 1.59
N LEU A 58 9.77 0.19 0.35
CA LEU A 58 10.50 -0.62 -0.62
C LEU A 58 11.83 0.07 -0.94
N VAL A 59 12.94 -0.54 -0.53
CA VAL A 59 14.29 -0.06 -0.84
C VAL A 59 14.77 -0.75 -2.11
N ARG A 60 14.82 -0.01 -3.22
CA ARG A 60 15.40 -0.47 -4.49
C ARG A 60 16.91 -0.25 -4.43
N GLY A 61 17.62 -1.22 -3.86
CA GLY A 61 19.07 -1.29 -3.81
C GLY A 61 19.51 -2.74 -3.74
N GLY A 62 20.02 -3.29 -4.85
CA GLY A 62 20.47 -4.67 -4.90
C GLY A 62 21.84 -4.85 -4.24
N PRO A 63 22.15 -6.04 -3.69
CA PRO A 63 23.49 -6.36 -3.23
C PRO A 63 24.45 -6.28 -4.43
N GLY A 64 25.45 -5.40 -4.37
CA GLY A 64 26.51 -5.28 -5.38
C GLY A 64 26.44 -4.10 -6.34
N ARG A 65 25.46 -3.18 -6.24
CA ARG A 65 25.49 -1.92 -7.00
C ARG A 65 26.03 -0.80 -6.13
N SER A 66 27.16 -0.22 -6.58
CA SER A 66 27.88 0.89 -5.97
C SER A 66 26.96 2.07 -5.62
N SER A 67 26.65 2.18 -4.32
CA SER A 67 26.29 3.32 -3.46
C SER A 67 25.92 4.71 -4.03
N ARG A 68 25.26 4.82 -5.19
CA ARG A 68 24.78 6.12 -5.70
C ARG A 68 23.34 6.13 -6.23
N ALA A 69 22.69 4.97 -6.33
CA ALA A 69 21.35 4.86 -6.92
C ALA A 69 20.39 3.98 -6.08
N THR A 70 20.63 3.87 -4.77
CA THR A 70 19.65 3.22 -3.89
C THR A 70 18.47 4.18 -3.71
N THR A 71 17.29 3.78 -4.22
CA THR A 71 16.05 4.58 -4.14
C THR A 71 15.12 3.91 -3.13
N ALA A 72 14.63 4.66 -2.14
CA ALA A 72 13.61 4.18 -1.21
C ALA A 72 12.25 4.77 -1.60
N VAL A 73 11.23 3.92 -1.71
CA VAL A 73 9.88 4.32 -2.09
C VAL A 73 8.87 3.82 -1.08
N ILE A 74 7.87 4.65 -0.80
CA ILE A 74 6.75 4.37 0.09
C ILE A 74 5.57 3.95 -0.79
N LEU A 75 5.11 2.73 -0.56
CA LEU A 75 3.95 2.13 -1.18
C LEU A 75 2.80 2.18 -0.18
N VAL A 76 1.62 2.63 -0.59
CA VAL A 76 0.40 2.66 0.23
C VAL A 76 -0.69 1.94 -0.53
N LYS A 77 -1.67 1.39 0.18
CA LYS A 77 -2.86 0.85 -0.48
C LYS A 77 -3.65 1.94 -1.21
N GLU A 78 -4.23 1.60 -2.36
CA GLU A 78 -4.97 2.48 -3.27
C GLU A 78 -6.13 3.16 -2.54
N GLU A 79 -6.79 2.42 -1.64
CA GLU A 79 -7.86 2.92 -0.77
C GLU A 79 -7.40 4.02 0.21
N GLU A 80 -6.10 4.08 0.52
CA GLU A 80 -5.50 5.03 1.48
C GLU A 80 -4.57 6.06 0.83
N VAL A 81 -4.40 6.02 -0.50
CA VAL A 81 -3.52 6.95 -1.23
C VAL A 81 -3.88 8.40 -0.97
N LYS A 82 -5.19 8.73 -1.00
CA LYS A 82 -5.66 10.10 -0.79
C LYS A 82 -5.32 10.61 0.61
N ASN A 83 -5.52 9.77 1.63
CA ASN A 83 -5.19 10.11 3.01
C ASN A 83 -3.67 10.24 3.20
N ALA A 84 -2.88 9.38 2.54
CA ALA A 84 -1.43 9.47 2.58
C ALA A 84 -0.91 10.78 1.97
N TYR A 85 -1.45 11.22 0.84
CA TYR A 85 -1.10 12.52 0.24
C TYR A 85 -1.46 13.70 1.15
N GLU A 86 -2.65 13.70 1.76
CA GLU A 86 -3.06 14.77 2.67
C GLU A 86 -2.12 14.89 3.90
N ILE A 87 -1.60 13.77 4.40
CA ILE A 87 -0.64 13.77 5.52
C ILE A 87 0.74 14.25 5.06
N ILE A 88 1.17 13.85 3.86
CA ILE A 88 2.47 14.24 3.31
C ILE A 88 2.51 15.74 2.98
N GLU A 89 1.43 16.31 2.41
CA GLU A 89 1.34 17.72 2.00
C GLU A 89 1.07 18.71 3.15
N ARG A 90 0.49 18.25 4.27
CA ARG A 90 0.26 19.13 5.44
C ARG A 90 1.55 19.57 6.15
N HIS A 91 2.72 19.06 5.77
CA HIS A 91 4.04 19.32 6.39
C HIS A 91 5.13 19.42 5.34
#